data_AF-A0A2S7KTM7-F1
#
_entry.id   AF-A0A2S7KTM7-F1
#
_cell.length_a   1.000
_cell.length_b   1.000
_cell.length_c   1.000
_cell.angle_alpha   90.00
_cell.angle_beta   90.00
_cell.angle_gamma   90.00
#
_symmetry.space_group_name_H-M   'P 1'
#
loop_
_entity.id
_entity.type
_entity.pdbx_description
1 polymer ?
#
loop_
_entity_poly.entity_id
_entity_poly.type
_entity_poly.pdbx_seq_one_letter_code
_entity_poly.pdbx_strand_id
1 'polypeptide(L)'
;MKTDRYTRFILTIIAICLSINLTLQLGLIEPAFAATPDSYIPDVPALEKTIPATNTIDVRIVDINTYDELNVNIKSIDSYEEMKVNIKSIDTQDELDVNLDEIGGQWISSGDPLPVKLD
;
A
#
# COMPACT_ATOMS: atom_id res chain seq x y z
N MET A 1 53.20 18.02 45.89
CA MET A 1 53.00 17.96 44.42
C MET A 1 52.85 16.54 43.85
N LYS A 2 52.55 15.49 44.67
CA LYS A 2 52.31 14.12 44.15
C LYS A 2 50.82 13.85 43.85
N THR A 3 49.92 14.65 44.42
CA THR A 3 48.46 14.53 44.28
C THR A 3 47.96 14.87 42.87
N ASP A 4 48.66 15.75 42.14
CA ASP A 4 48.22 16.25 40.83
C ASP A 4 48.09 15.16 39.75
N ARG A 5 48.95 14.13 39.76
CA ARG A 5 48.89 13.08 38.73
C ARG A 5 47.70 12.16 38.92
N TYR A 6 47.42 11.76 40.16
CA TYR A 6 46.30 10.88 40.48
C TYR A 6 44.96 11.56 40.22
N THR A 7 44.81 12.82 40.65
CA THR A 7 43.58 13.59 40.42
C THR A 7 43.38 13.87 38.93
N ARG A 8 44.44 14.22 38.19
CA ARG A 8 44.36 14.43 36.74
C ARG A 8 43.99 13.14 35.99
N PHE A 9 44.51 12.00 36.43
CA PHE A 9 44.18 10.70 35.84
C PHE A 9 42.70 10.35 36.03
N ILE A 10 42.18 10.49 37.25
CA ILE A 10 40.78 10.24 37.57
C ILE A 10 39.86 11.21 36.81
N LEU A 11 40.20 12.51 36.75
CA LEU A 11 39.44 13.50 35.99
C LEU A 11 39.40 13.18 34.49
N THR A 12 40.49 12.66 33.93
CA THR A 12 40.55 12.26 32.52
C THR A 12 39.60 11.09 32.24
N ILE A 13 39.56 10.10 33.13
CA ILE A 13 38.64 8.96 33.01
C ILE A 13 37.18 9.42 33.11
N ILE A 14 36.87 10.27 34.09
CA ILE A 14 35.52 10.82 34.26
C ILE A 14 35.08 11.61 33.01
N ALA A 15 35.96 12.42 32.43
CA ALA A 15 35.67 13.20 31.23
C ALA A 15 35.37 12.31 30.01
N ILE A 16 36.09 11.20 29.85
CA ILE A 16 35.85 10.23 28.77
C ILE A 16 34.48 9.56 28.95
N CYS A 17 34.18 9.09 30.17
CA CYS A 17 32.89 8.45 30.47
C CYS A 17 31.70 9.39 30.25
N LEU A 18 31.83 10.67 30.63
CA LEU A 18 30.80 11.68 30.40
C LEU A 18 30.63 11.99 28.91
N SER A 19 31.74 12.06 28.17
CA SER A 19 31.69 12.28 26.72
C SER A 19 30.94 11.15 26.01
N ILE A 20 31.23 9.89 26.33
CA ILE A 20 30.53 8.73 25.75
C ILE A 20 29.03 8.74 26.09
N ASN A 21 28.68 8.99 27.36
CA ASN A 21 27.27 9.08 27.76
C ASN A 21 26.52 10.19 27.05
N LEU A 22 27.14 11.36 26.86
CA LEU A 22 26.55 12.47 26.13
C LEU A 22 26.30 12.09 24.66
N THR A 23 27.26 11.44 24.00
CA THR A 23 27.10 11.01 22.60
C THR A 23 25.97 9.98 22.43
N LEU A 24 25.82 9.07 23.41
CA LEU A 24 24.71 8.11 23.43
C LEU A 24 23.35 8.79 23.68
N GLN A 25 23.27 9.77 24.58
CA GLN A 25 22.03 10.51 24.87
C GLN A 25 21.60 11.42 23.72
N LEU A 26 22.55 11.99 22.98
CA LEU A 26 22.26 12.81 21.80
C LEU A 26 21.88 11.98 20.57
N GLY A 27 21.92 10.64 20.65
CA GLY A 27 21.57 9.77 19.52
C GLY A 27 22.49 9.95 18.31
N LEU A 28 23.71 10.47 18.51
CA LEU A 28 24.69 10.70 17.43
C LEU A 28 25.21 9.39 16.82
N ILE A 29 25.04 8.28 17.54
CA ILE A 29 25.33 6.93 17.08
C ILE A 29 24.03 6.15 17.16
N GLU A 30 23.41 5.90 16.01
CA GLU A 30 22.24 5.02 15.93
C GLU A 30 22.64 3.60 16.34
N PRO A 31 21.86 2.91 17.20
CA PRO A 31 22.09 1.51 17.49
C PRO A 31 21.81 0.71 16.21
N ALA A 32 22.84 0.05 15.67
CA ALA A 32 22.68 -0.87 14.55
C ALA A 32 21.88 -2.09 15.02
N PHE A 33 20.57 -2.09 14.78
CA PHE A 33 19.73 -3.28 14.93
C PHE A 33 20.11 -4.27 13.83
N ALA A 34 20.82 -5.34 14.19
CA ALA A 34 20.99 -6.49 13.31
C ALA A 34 19.63 -7.18 13.17
N ALA A 35 19.09 -7.22 11.95
CA ALA A 35 17.92 -8.03 11.64
C ALA A 35 18.26 -9.51 11.86
N THR A 36 17.54 -10.16 12.76
CA THR A 36 17.56 -11.63 12.89
C THR A 36 17.06 -12.20 11.55
N PRO A 37 17.76 -13.17 10.92
CA PRO A 37 17.23 -13.82 9.73
C PRO A 37 16.08 -14.73 10.18
N ASP A 38 14.85 -14.28 10.00
CA ASP A 38 13.68 -15.10 10.23
C ASP A 38 13.68 -16.27 9.25
N SER A 39 13.81 -17.47 9.83
CA SER A 39 13.22 -18.76 9.42
C SER A 39 13.00 -19.00 7.92
N TYR A 40 13.77 -19.94 7.36
CA TYR A 40 13.51 -20.60 6.08
C TYR A 40 12.04 -21.09 5.98
N ILE A 41 11.26 -20.47 5.08
CA ILE A 41 9.95 -20.95 4.63
C ILE A 41 10.18 -21.70 3.31
N PRO A 42 9.67 -22.93 3.14
CA PRO A 42 9.96 -23.74 1.96
C PRO A 42 9.37 -23.12 0.71
N ASP A 43 10.12 -23.32 -0.38
CA ASP A 43 9.90 -22.96 -1.77
C ASP A 43 8.48 -23.34 -2.27
N VAL A 44 7.49 -22.50 -1.96
CA VAL A 44 6.30 -22.34 -2.76
C VAL A 44 6.70 -21.34 -3.86
N PRO A 45 6.31 -21.51 -5.13
CA PRO A 45 6.51 -20.48 -6.14
C PRO A 45 5.55 -19.33 -5.83
N ALA A 46 5.83 -18.62 -4.75
CA ALA A 46 5.29 -17.33 -4.45
C ALA A 46 5.80 -16.45 -5.59
N LEU A 47 4.87 -16.01 -6.42
CA LEU A 47 5.00 -14.74 -7.09
C LEU A 47 5.22 -13.72 -5.97
N GLU A 48 6.48 -13.56 -5.54
CA GLU A 48 6.91 -12.51 -4.62
C GLU A 48 6.77 -11.19 -5.38
N LYS A 49 5.52 -10.77 -5.53
CA LYS A 49 5.19 -9.39 -5.81
C LYS A 49 5.61 -8.66 -4.55
N THR A 50 6.80 -8.08 -4.57
CA THR A 50 7.24 -7.07 -3.61
C THR A 50 6.15 -6.00 -3.57
N ILE A 51 5.27 -6.10 -2.58
CA ILE A 51 4.26 -5.09 -2.35
C ILE A 51 5.02 -3.93 -1.69
N PRO A 52 5.05 -2.73 -2.28
CA PRO A 52 5.75 -1.61 -1.67
C PRO A 52 5.15 -1.34 -0.28
N ALA A 53 5.99 -0.93 0.68
CA ALA A 53 5.59 -0.59 2.06
C ALA A 53 4.68 0.66 2.14
N THR A 54 4.18 1.16 1.02
CA THR A 54 3.18 2.20 0.90
C THR A 54 1.80 1.55 0.86
N ASN A 55 0.85 2.07 1.63
CA ASN A 55 -0.54 1.55 1.70
C ASN A 55 -1.34 1.71 0.39
N THR A 56 -0.69 2.03 -0.73
CA THR A 56 -1.30 2.25 -2.03
C THR A 56 -0.58 1.41 -3.08
N ILE A 57 -1.36 0.65 -3.85
CA ILE A 57 -0.88 -0.18 -4.96
C ILE A 57 -1.62 0.31 -6.20
N ASP A 58 -0.88 0.75 -7.22
CA ASP A 58 -1.45 1.01 -8.54
C ASP A 58 -1.44 -0.29 -9.34
N VAL A 59 -2.60 -0.68 -9.87
CA VAL A 59 -2.79 -1.91 -10.64
C VAL A 59 -3.36 -1.56 -12.00
N ARG A 60 -2.49 -1.60 -13.02
CA ARG A 60 -2.88 -1.47 -14.42
C ARG A 60 -2.85 -2.85 -15.08
N ILE A 61 -3.99 -3.25 -15.63
CA ILE A 61 -4.16 -4.49 -16.38
C ILE A 61 -4.39 -4.12 -17.85
N VAL A 62 -3.47 -4.47 -18.74
CA VAL A 62 -3.49 -4.11 -20.17
C VAL A 62 -3.18 -5.36 -20.99
N ASP A 63 -3.80 -5.48 -22.18
CA ASP A 63 -3.57 -6.54 -23.16
C ASP A 63 -3.65 -7.97 -22.59
N ILE A 64 -4.66 -8.23 -21.76
CA ILE A 64 -4.90 -9.57 -21.24
C ILE A 64 -5.61 -10.42 -22.29
N ASN A 65 -5.01 -11.55 -22.63
CA ASN A 65 -5.63 -12.63 -23.40
C ASN A 65 -5.64 -13.90 -22.51
N THR A 66 -6.73 -14.14 -21.77
CA THR A 66 -6.89 -15.37 -20.99
C THR A 66 -7.67 -16.41 -21.81
N TYR A 67 -7.45 -17.68 -21.51
CA TYR A 67 -8.18 -18.78 -22.15
C TYR A 67 -9.58 -19.01 -21.58
N ASP A 68 -9.94 -18.29 -20.50
CA ASP A 68 -11.16 -18.53 -19.73
C ASP A 68 -11.70 -17.19 -19.22
N GLU A 69 -11.48 -16.83 -17.95
CA GLU A 69 -12.01 -15.60 -17.37
C GLU A 69 -10.95 -14.83 -16.56
N LEU A 70 -11.04 -13.50 -16.57
CA LEU A 70 -10.30 -12.64 -15.65
C LEU A 70 -11.24 -12.15 -14.54
N ASN A 71 -11.16 -12.77 -13.37
CA ASN A 71 -11.95 -12.37 -12.21
C ASN A 71 -11.24 -11.25 -11.42
N VAL A 72 -11.84 -10.06 -11.39
CA VAL A 72 -11.37 -8.94 -10.57
C VAL A 72 -12.39 -8.69 -9.45
N ASN A 73 -12.00 -8.99 -8.22
CA ASN A 73 -12.83 -8.79 -7.04
C ASN A 73 -12.35 -7.58 -6.22
N ILE A 74 -13.18 -6.54 -6.13
CA ILE A 74 -12.91 -5.35 -5.33
C ILE A 74 -13.75 -5.43 -4.05
N LYS A 75 -13.10 -5.69 -2.91
CA LYS A 75 -13.81 -5.89 -1.62
C LYS A 75 -14.26 -4.61 -0.94
N SER A 76 -13.49 -3.54 -1.08
CA SER A 76 -13.77 -2.24 -0.46
C SER A 76 -13.01 -1.17 -1.22
N ILE A 77 -13.67 -0.03 -1.40
CA ILE A 77 -13.07 1.20 -1.89
C ILE A 77 -13.39 2.27 -0.85
N ASP A 78 -12.35 2.87 -0.29
CA ASP A 78 -12.48 4.08 0.53
C ASP A 78 -12.04 5.26 -0.33
N SER A 79 -13.03 5.98 -0.87
CA SER A 79 -12.87 7.05 -1.84
C SER A 79 -13.84 8.17 -1.47
N TYR A 80 -13.39 9.42 -1.58
CA TYR A 80 -14.26 10.59 -1.39
C TYR A 80 -15.34 10.71 -2.48
N GLU A 81 -15.05 10.18 -3.67
CA GLU A 81 -15.96 10.19 -4.81
C GLU A 81 -16.43 8.78 -5.17
N GLU A 82 -17.55 8.69 -5.87
CA GLU A 82 -18.07 7.41 -6.37
C GLU A 82 -17.11 6.77 -7.38
N MET A 83 -17.02 5.43 -7.35
CA MET A 83 -16.24 4.68 -8.33
C MET A 83 -16.90 4.78 -9.70
N LYS A 84 -16.21 5.41 -10.65
CA LYS A 84 -16.64 5.45 -12.06
C LYS A 84 -16.18 4.19 -12.79
N VAL A 85 -17.13 3.41 -13.28
CA VAL A 85 -16.88 2.24 -14.13
C VAL A 85 -17.34 2.55 -15.54
N ASN A 86 -16.47 2.36 -16.53
CA ASN A 86 -16.80 2.53 -17.94
C ASN A 86 -16.80 1.16 -18.62
N ILE A 87 -17.98 0.71 -19.03
CA ILE A 87 -18.18 -0.59 -19.69
C ILE A 87 -18.47 -0.33 -21.16
N LYS A 88 -17.65 -0.87 -22.06
CA LYS A 88 -17.84 -0.70 -23.51
C LYS A 88 -18.81 -1.71 -24.11
N SER A 89 -18.79 -2.94 -23.61
CA SER A 89 -19.62 -4.04 -24.09
C SER A 89 -19.85 -5.06 -22.99
N ILE A 90 -21.04 -5.64 -22.97
CA ILE A 90 -21.41 -6.79 -22.15
C ILE A 90 -21.97 -7.82 -23.12
N ASP A 91 -21.49 -9.05 -23.02
CA ASP A 91 -21.99 -10.18 -23.79
C ASP A 91 -22.47 -11.24 -22.79
N THR A 92 -23.75 -11.58 -22.85
CA THR A 92 -24.41 -12.52 -21.94
C THR A 92 -25.41 -13.34 -22.73
N GLN A 93 -25.58 -14.61 -22.33
CA GLN A 93 -26.54 -15.51 -22.96
C GLN A 93 -27.98 -15.26 -22.49
N ASP A 94 -28.13 -14.75 -21.27
CA ASP A 94 -29.42 -14.47 -20.63
C ASP A 94 -29.70 -12.96 -20.54
N GLU A 95 -30.93 -12.61 -20.16
CA GLU A 95 -31.36 -11.23 -19.95
C GLU A 95 -30.57 -10.55 -18.82
N LEU A 96 -30.12 -9.31 -19.08
CA LEU A 96 -29.37 -8.51 -18.11
C LEU A 96 -30.30 -7.50 -17.45
N ASP A 97 -30.67 -7.76 -16.20
CA ASP A 97 -31.40 -6.81 -15.38
C ASP A 97 -30.50 -5.64 -14.95
N VAL A 98 -30.88 -4.42 -15.32
CA VAL A 98 -30.18 -3.18 -14.94
C VAL A 98 -31.14 -2.19 -14.29
N ASN A 99 -30.68 -1.53 -13.24
CA ASN A 99 -31.35 -0.36 -12.66
C ASN A 99 -30.67 0.89 -13.20
N LEU A 100 -31.42 1.74 -13.91
CA LEU A 100 -30.92 2.95 -14.52
C LEU A 100 -31.58 4.16 -13.83
N ASP A 101 -30.78 5.18 -13.54
CA ASP A 101 -31.25 6.42 -12.91
C ASP A 101 -31.26 7.59 -13.94
N GLU A 102 -30.29 7.57 -14.86
CA GLU A 102 -30.13 8.59 -15.89
C GLU A 102 -29.65 7.97 -17.22
N ILE A 103 -30.21 8.43 -18.34
CA ILE A 103 -29.79 8.05 -19.69
C ILE A 103 -29.61 9.32 -20.53
N GLY A 104 -28.43 9.51 -21.12
CA GLY A 104 -28.19 10.61 -22.07
C GLY A 104 -28.39 12.02 -21.49
N GLY A 105 -28.24 12.21 -20.18
CA GLY A 105 -28.45 13.50 -19.52
C GLY A 105 -29.88 13.74 -19.00
N GLN A 106 -30.75 12.72 -19.07
CA GLN A 106 -32.14 12.80 -18.60
C GLN A 106 -32.43 11.74 -17.54
N TRP A 107 -33.02 12.19 -16.44
CA TRP A 107 -33.52 11.32 -15.38
C TRP A 107 -34.71 10.50 -15.88
N ILE A 108 -34.76 9.24 -15.48
CA ILE A 108 -35.84 8.32 -15.82
C ILE A 108 -36.76 8.16 -14.62
N SER A 109 -38.05 8.34 -14.86
CA SER A 109 -39.08 8.18 -13.84
C SER A 109 -39.73 6.80 -13.95
N SER A 110 -40.21 6.24 -12.83
CA SER A 110 -40.76 4.89 -12.84
C SER A 110 -42.02 4.80 -13.71
N GLY A 111 -41.93 4.00 -14.77
CA GLY A 111 -43.06 3.70 -15.67
C GLY A 111 -43.02 4.43 -17.03
N ASP A 112 -42.09 5.36 -17.24
CA ASP A 112 -41.93 5.99 -18.56
C ASP A 112 -41.20 5.05 -19.54
N PRO A 113 -41.66 4.92 -20.80
CA PRO A 113 -40.95 4.17 -21.83
C PRO A 113 -39.54 4.72 -22.06
N LEU A 114 -38.55 3.85 -22.15
CA LEU A 114 -37.18 4.24 -22.46
C LEU A 114 -37.06 4.69 -23.92
N PRO A 115 -36.52 5.89 -24.20
CA PRO A 115 -36.29 6.34 -25.57
C PRO A 115 -35.13 5.55 -26.18
N VAL A 116 -35.46 4.57 -27.02
CA VAL A 116 -34.48 3.79 -27.78
C VAL A 116 -34.39 4.31 -29.21
N LYS A 117 -33.19 4.29 -29.78
CA LYS A 117 -33.00 4.50 -31.21
C LYS A 117 -32.94 3.14 -31.89
N LEU A 118 -33.87 2.90 -32.82
CA LEU A 118 -33.82 1.74 -33.69
C LEU A 118 -32.95 2.10 -34.90
N ASP A 119 -31.94 1.30 -35.17
CA ASP A 119 -31.16 1.34 -36.41
C ASP A 119 -31.77 0.40 -37.47
#